data_AF-A0A482ZS95-F1
#
_entry.id   AF-A0A482ZS95-F1
#
_cell.length_a   1.000
_cell.length_b   1.000
_cell.length_c   1.000
_cell.angle_alpha   90.00
_cell.angle_beta   90.00
_cell.angle_gamma   90.00
#
_symmetry.space_group_name_H-M   'P 1'
#
loop_
_entity.id
_entity.type
_entity.pdbx_description
1 polymer ?
#
loop_
_entity_poly.entity_id
_entity_poly.type
_entity_poly.pdbx_seq_one_letter_code
_entity_poly.pdbx_strand_id
1 'polypeptide(L)' 'MKKALITGVTGQDGAYLAEFLLEKGYEVHGIKRRSSSFNTDRIDHLYQDPHESNQKVYFALW' A
#
# COMPACT_ATOMS: atom_id res chain seq x y z
N MET A 1 16.60 2.42 9.55
CA MET A 1 15.54 2.37 8.52
C MET A 1 14.30 3.02 9.10
N LYS A 2 13.69 3.99 8.40
CA LYS A 2 12.50 4.68 8.92
C LYS A 2 11.24 3.95 8.46
N LYS A 3 10.26 3.82 9.35
CA LYS A 3 8.98 3.13 9.07
C LYS A 3 7.83 4.12 9.07
N ALA A 4 6.89 3.96 8.16
CA ALA A 4 5.66 4.76 8.07
C ALA A 4 4.45 3.84 8.04
N LEU A 5 3.39 4.21 8.77
CA LEU A 5 2.09 3.54 8.74
C LEU A 5 1.08 4.47 8.07
N ILE A 6 0.43 4.00 7.00
CA ILE A 6 -0.56 4.75 6.24
C ILE A 6 -1.94 4.11 6.42
N THR A 7 -2.86 4.86 7.01
CA THR A 7 -4.30 4.53 7.03
C THR A 7 -4.96 5.12 5.78
N GLY A 8 -5.87 4.38 5.15
CA GLY A 8 -6.44 4.82 3.87
C GLY A 8 -5.45 4.74 2.71
N VAL A 9 -4.47 3.82 2.79
CA VAL A 9 -3.48 3.57 1.73
C VAL A 9 -4.11 3.27 0.36
N THR A 10 -5.35 2.76 0.37
CA THR A 10 -6.13 2.46 -0.84
C THR A 10 -6.83 3.67 -1.45
N GLY A 11 -6.76 4.84 -0.83
CA GLY A 11 -7.23 6.10 -1.40
C GLY A 11 -6.20 6.72 -2.35
N GLN A 12 -6.63 7.69 -3.16
CA GLN A 12 -5.75 8.41 -4.09
C GLN A 12 -4.54 9.03 -3.36
N ASP A 13 -4.80 9.80 -2.30
CA ASP A 13 -3.75 10.48 -1.54
C ASP A 13 -2.85 9.49 -0.79
N GLY A 14 -3.44 8.38 -0.32
CA GLY A 14 -2.71 7.31 0.36
C GLY A 14 -1.71 6.60 -0.54
N ALA A 15 -2.08 6.37 -1.81
CA ALA A 15 -1.21 5.77 -2.81
C ALA A 15 -0.04 6.70 -3.17
N TYR A 16 -0.33 7.98 -3.48
CA TYR A 16 0.72 8.96 -3.78
C TYR A 16 1.68 9.18 -2.60
N LEU A 17 1.17 9.19 -1.37
CA LEU A 17 2.00 9.29 -0.18
C LEU A 17 2.89 8.06 0.02
N ALA A 18 2.39 6.86 -0.27
CA ALA A 18 3.17 5.63 -0.17
C ALA A 18 4.34 5.64 -1.16
N GLU A 19 4.10 5.99 -2.42
CA GLU A 19 5.14 6.11 -3.46
C GLU A 19 6.22 7.11 -3.05
N PHE A 20 5.82 8.31 -2.64
CA PHE A 20 6.73 9.35 -2.19
C PHE A 20 7.61 8.92 -1.00
N LEU A 21 7.07 8.16 -0.06
CA LEU A 21 7.82 7.66 1.10
C LEU A 21 8.77 6.53 0.73
N LEU A 22 8.37 5.65 -0.19
CA LEU A 22 9.22 4.59 -0.71
C LEU A 22 10.45 5.16 -1.45
N GLU A 23 10.26 6.19 -2.29
CA GLU A 23 11.36 6.91 -2.95
C GLU A 23 12.34 7.53 -1.94
N LYS A 24 11.85 7.93 -0.77
CA LYS A 24 12.68 8.44 0.33
C LYS A 24 13.34 7.35 1.17
N GLY A 25 13.19 6.08 0.80
CA GLY A 25 13.81 4.94 1.48
C GLY A 25 13.11 4.53 2.77
N TYR A 26 11.83 4.87 2.93
CA TYR A 26 11.01 4.39 4.05
C TYR A 26 10.53 2.96 3.77
N GLU A 27 10.29 2.23 4.86
CA GLU A 27 9.46 1.03 4.87
C GLU A 27 8.01 1.47 5.14
N VAL A 28 7.07 1.12 4.26
CA VAL A 28 5.70 1.62 4.31
C VAL A 28 4.74 0.47 4.63
N HIS A 29 3.94 0.64 5.68
CA HIS A 29 2.90 -0.30 6.08
C HIS A 29 1.53 0.32 5.80
N GLY A 30 0.71 -0.37 5.02
CA GLY A 30 -0.64 0.08 4.66
C GLY A 30 -1.71 -0.67 5.43
N ILE A 31 -2.71 0.05 5.96
CA ILE A 31 -3.92 -0.56 6.55
C ILE A 31 -5.05 -0.51 5.52
N LYS A 32 -5.50 -1.69 5.10
CA LYS A 32 -6.70 -1.86 4.25
C LYS A 32 -7.88 -2.21 5.14
N ARG A 33 -9.02 -1.50 4.98
CA ARG A 33 -10.26 -1.84 5.68
C ARG A 33 -10.83 -3.16 5.17
N ARG A 34 -11.31 -4.01 6.08
CA ARG A 34 -12.17 -5.15 5.75
C ARG A 34 -13.58 -4.67 5.40
N SER A 35 -13.81 -4.27 4.16
CA SER A 35 -15.16 -4.00 3.61
C SER A 35 -15.45 -4.95 2.44
N SER A 36 -16.59 -5.64 2.52
CA SER A 36 -17.03 -6.80 1.71
C SER A 36 -17.48 -6.50 0.28
N SER A 37 -16.95 -5.46 -0.37
CA SER A 37 -17.26 -5.18 -1.78
C SER A 37 -15.99 -4.79 -2.51
N PHE A 38 -15.54 -5.72 -3.35
CA PHE A 38 -14.59 -5.49 -4.42
C PHE A 38 -15.13 -4.38 -5.33
N ASN A 39 -14.47 -3.22 -5.31
CA ASN A 39 -14.49 -2.26 -6.41
C ASN A 39 -13.05 -2.25 -6.97
N THR A 40 -12.66 -3.40 -7.53
CA THR A 40 -11.30 -3.72 -7.97
C THR A 40 -10.86 -2.99 -9.22
N ASP A 41 -11.76 -2.30 -9.93
CA ASP A 41 -11.43 -1.66 -11.20
C ASP A 41 -10.42 -0.50 -11.09
N ARG A 42 -10.16 0.02 -9.89
CA ARG A 42 -9.23 1.17 -9.68
C ARG A 42 -7.90 0.84 -9.02
N ILE A 43 -7.70 -0.39 -8.54
CA ILE A 43 -6.46 -0.77 -7.81
C ILE A 43 -5.77 -1.99 -8.46
N ASP A 44 -6.39 -2.63 -9.45
CA ASP A 44 -5.81 -3.81 -10.11
C ASP A 44 -4.45 -3.56 -10.78
N HIS A 45 -4.18 -2.35 -11.29
CA HIS A 45 -2.86 -2.02 -11.84
C HIS A 45 -1.78 -1.70 -10.77
N LEU A 46 -2.19 -1.45 -9.52
CA LEU A 46 -1.30 -1.28 -8.37
C LEU A 46 -1.08 -2.60 -7.61
N TYR A 47 -1.89 -3.63 -7.90
CA TYR A 47 -1.76 -4.95 -7.30
C TYR A 47 -0.70 -5.76 -8.06
N GLN A 48 0.56 -5.45 -7.81
CA GLN A 48 1.66 -6.33 -8.20
C GLN A 48 1.69 -7.55 -7.28
N ASP A 49 1.69 -8.72 -7.91
CA ASP A 49 1.80 -10.04 -7.32
C ASP A 49 2.87 -10.08 -6.20
N PRO A 50 2.64 -10.76 -5.06
CA PRO A 50 3.60 -10.92 -3.96
C PRO A 50 4.89 -11.70 -4.29
N HIS A 51 5.27 -11.84 -5.56
CA HIS A 51 6.40 -12.63 -6.04
C HIS A 51 7.65 -11.84 -6.44
N GLU A 52 7.71 -10.52 -6.25
CA GLU A 52 8.96 -9.76 -6.44
C GLU A 52 9.73 -9.59 -5.13
N SER A 53 10.96 -10.11 -5.08
CA SER A 53 11.80 -10.29 -3.90
C SER A 53 12.41 -9.01 -3.30
N ASN A 54 11.77 -7.85 -3.46
CA ASN A 54 12.23 -6.55 -2.93
C ASN A 54 11.10 -5.68 -2.34
N GLN A 55 10.02 -6.30 -1.86
CA GLN A 55 8.86 -5.59 -1.32
C GLN A 55 9.16 -4.90 0.03
N LYS A 56 9.16 -3.56 0.02
CA LYS A 56 9.17 -2.69 1.23
C LYS A 56 7.76 -2.23 1.64
N VAL A 57 6.73 -2.86 1.08
CA VAL A 57 5.33 -2.54 1.33
C VAL A 57 4.67 -3.75 1.98
N TYR A 58 4.11 -3.54 3.17
CA TYR A 58 3.39 -4.58 3.89
C TYR A 58 1.94 -4.14 4.08
N PHE A 59 1.00 -4.96 3.63
CA PHE A 59 -0.43 -4.73 3.84
C PHE A 59 -0.94 -5.62 4.97
N ALA A 60 -1.43 -5.01 6.05
CA ALA A 60 -2.12 -5.71 7.11
C ALA A 60 -3.63 -5.68 6.85
N LEU A 61 -4.26 -6.86 6.76
CA LEU A 61 -5.71 -7.02 6.78
C LEU A 61 -6.14 -6.98 8.24
N TRP A 62 -6.82 -5.90 8.65
CA TRP A 62 -7.51 -5.81 9.94
C TRP A 62 -9.02 -5.73 9.69
#